data_AF-A0A6A4D792-F1
#
_entry.id   AF-A0A6A4D792-F1
#
_cell.length_a   1.000
_cell.length_b   1.000
_cell.length_c   1.000
_cell.angle_alpha   90.00
_cell.angle_beta   90.00
_cell.angle_gamma   90.00
#
_symmetry.space_group_name_H-M   'P 1'
#
loop_
_entity.id
_entity.type
_entity.pdbx_description
1 polymer ?
#
loop_
_entity_poly.entity_id
_entity_poly.type
_entity_poly.pdbx_seq_one_letter_code
_entity_poly.pdbx_strand_id
1 'polypeptide(L)'
;MLDAFMTAARRKLRPLGNESAVLRYATKHNWVGRIHHYAVRFASTNPAWRLHSLHIPHITSSTQSLVAICSNAAATKRPPPLRPRFCNHPGIWKVNHPLNASLPVVRLWDHTDVQFRALRQLYPGLVLDVVLLSLQRLSATTGVLQSTYYNYEALEVVVLTRGRRCVDTDTANNSSSEQTTATTCTTFFIDDYRYESDRV
;
A
#
# COMPACT_ATOMS: atom_id res chain seq x y z
N MET A 1 14.84 -2.96 9.21
CA MET A 1 13.55 -2.58 9.83
C MET A 1 12.37 -2.79 8.87
N LEU A 2 12.38 -2.22 7.66
CA LEU A 2 11.29 -2.39 6.68
C LEU A 2 11.07 -3.85 6.25
N ASP A 3 12.14 -4.64 6.10
CA ASP A 3 12.01 -6.05 5.74
C ASP A 3 11.19 -6.86 6.78
N ALA A 4 11.53 -6.70 8.06
CA ALA A 4 10.82 -7.32 9.16
C ALA A 4 9.35 -6.85 9.22
N PHE A 5 9.10 -5.56 8.98
CA PHE A 5 7.74 -5.02 8.89
C PHE A 5 6.95 -5.70 7.76
N MET A 6 7.51 -5.81 6.55
CA MET A 6 6.83 -6.45 5.41
C MET A 6 6.56 -7.94 5.67
N THR A 7 7.50 -8.63 6.31
CA THR A 7 7.30 -10.03 6.74
C THR A 7 6.16 -10.15 7.75
N ALA A 8 6.14 -9.31 8.78
CA ALA A 8 5.08 -9.32 9.79
C ALA A 8 3.71 -8.95 9.19
N ALA A 9 3.68 -7.93 8.33
CA ALA A 9 2.48 -7.49 7.63
C ALA A 9 1.91 -8.63 6.78
N ARG A 10 2.76 -9.30 5.97
CA ARG A 10 2.35 -10.42 5.13
C ARG A 10 1.82 -11.59 5.95
N ARG A 11 2.54 -11.99 7.01
CA ARG A 11 2.10 -13.08 7.90
C ARG A 11 0.75 -12.78 8.54
N LYS A 12 0.53 -11.54 8.97
CA LYS A 12 -0.70 -11.14 9.65
C LYS A 12 -1.89 -10.98 8.70
N LEU A 13 -1.66 -10.42 7.51
CA LEU A 13 -2.74 -10.09 6.58
C LEU A 13 -3.00 -11.14 5.52
N ARG A 14 -2.10 -12.12 5.35
CA ARG A 14 -2.22 -13.24 4.42
C ARG A 14 -1.65 -14.54 5.01
N PRO A 15 -2.27 -15.11 6.05
CA PRO A 15 -1.78 -16.33 6.69
C PRO A 15 -1.88 -17.59 5.81
N LEU A 16 -2.87 -17.66 4.90
CA LEU A 16 -3.21 -18.86 4.10
C LEU A 16 -3.32 -18.58 2.58
N GLY A 17 -2.57 -17.59 2.08
CA GLY A 17 -2.33 -17.37 0.65
C GLY A 17 -3.45 -16.66 -0.14
N ASN A 18 -4.73 -16.91 0.17
CA ASN A 18 -5.84 -16.43 -0.67
C ASN A 18 -6.64 -15.29 -0.05
N GLU A 19 -6.89 -15.31 1.26
CA GLU A 19 -7.60 -14.21 1.91
C GLU A 19 -6.70 -12.97 2.04
N SER A 20 -7.16 -11.85 1.50
CA SER A 20 -6.56 -10.54 1.77
C SER A 20 -7.29 -9.93 2.96
N ALA A 21 -6.63 -9.80 4.10
CA ALA A 21 -7.11 -8.95 5.18
C ALA A 21 -6.53 -7.54 5.04
N VAL A 22 -7.25 -6.54 5.52
CA VAL A 22 -6.79 -5.14 5.59
C VAL A 22 -6.66 -4.76 7.05
N LEU A 23 -5.50 -4.26 7.46
CA LEU A 23 -5.35 -3.64 8.78
C LEU A 23 -5.74 -2.18 8.68
N ARG A 24 -6.67 -1.75 9.53
CA ARG A 24 -7.04 -0.34 9.69
C ARG A 24 -6.79 0.07 11.12
N TYR A 25 -6.16 1.22 11.31
CA TYR A 25 -5.92 1.78 12.63
C TYR A 25 -5.99 3.29 12.57
N ALA A 26 -6.31 3.93 13.69
CA ALA A 26 -6.33 5.36 13.83
C ALA A 26 -5.19 5.78 14.75
N THR A 27 -4.44 6.81 14.37
CA THR A 27 -3.49 7.46 15.27
C THR A 27 -3.97 8.86 15.59
N LYS A 28 -3.83 9.25 16.85
CA LYS A 28 -3.95 10.64 17.29
C LYS A 28 -2.53 11.18 17.44
N HIS A 29 -2.21 12.21 16.70
CA HIS A 29 -0.91 12.85 16.73
C HIS A 29 -1.12 14.36 16.78
N ASN A 30 -0.24 15.08 17.47
CA ASN A 30 -0.17 16.53 17.36
C ASN A 30 0.42 16.80 15.98
N TRP A 31 -0.40 17.28 15.04
CA TRP A 31 0.09 17.50 13.69
C TRP A 31 1.02 18.71 13.68
N VAL A 32 2.28 18.48 13.33
CA VAL A 32 3.30 19.52 13.17
C VAL A 32 3.53 19.70 11.67
N GLY A 33 2.64 20.43 11.00
CA GLY A 33 2.93 20.93 9.64
C GLY A 33 3.97 22.03 9.68
N ARG A 34 4.57 22.40 8.53
CA ARG A 34 5.58 23.48 8.47
C ARG A 34 5.05 24.79 9.07
N ILE A 35 3.81 25.17 8.75
CA ILE A 35 3.17 26.38 9.33
C ILE A 35 2.93 26.23 10.84
N HIS A 36 2.50 25.05 11.31
CA HIS A 36 2.37 24.81 12.75
C HIS A 36 3.72 24.93 13.45
N HIS A 37 4.76 24.32 12.88
CA HIS A 37 6.12 24.33 13.43
C HIS A 37 6.69 25.75 13.55
N TYR A 38 6.48 26.60 12.55
CA TYR A 38 7.07 27.94 12.50
C TYR A 38 6.20 29.04 13.09
N ALA A 39 4.86 28.94 13.02
CA ALA A 39 3.98 30.08 13.31
C ALA A 39 2.98 29.85 14.46
N VAL A 40 2.61 28.61 14.80
CA VAL A 40 1.45 28.37 15.69
C VAL A 40 1.74 27.40 16.85
N ARG A 41 2.94 26.82 16.89
CA ARG A 41 3.35 25.85 17.92
C ARG A 41 3.21 26.38 19.35
N PHE A 42 3.39 27.69 19.55
CA PHE A 42 3.28 28.36 20.85
C PHE A 42 1.83 28.67 21.27
N ALA A 43 0.88 28.68 20.33
CA ALA A 43 -0.50 29.10 20.60
C ALA A 43 -1.52 27.95 20.59
N SER A 44 -1.20 26.81 19.96
CA SER A 44 -2.13 25.68 19.90
C SER A 44 -1.42 24.36 19.65
N THR A 45 -1.79 23.33 20.41
CA THR A 45 -1.60 21.93 20.00
C THR A 45 -2.84 21.54 19.20
N ASN A 46 -2.68 21.22 17.92
CA ASN A 46 -3.78 20.79 17.06
C ASN A 46 -3.73 19.26 16.91
N PRO A 47 -4.37 18.49 17.82
CA PRO A 47 -4.39 17.05 17.72
C PRO A 47 -5.24 16.63 16.53
N ALA A 48 -4.62 16.00 15.55
CA ALA A 48 -5.29 15.48 14.38
C ALA A 48 -5.40 13.95 14.44
N TRP A 49 -6.59 13.44 14.14
CA TRP A 49 -6.80 12.02 13.87
C TRP A 49 -6.36 11.71 12.44
N ARG A 50 -5.59 10.63 12.28
CA ARG A 50 -5.28 10.05 10.98
C ARG A 50 -5.76 8.61 10.95
N LEU A 51 -6.42 8.28 9.85
CA LEU A 51 -6.80 6.91 9.56
C LEU A 51 -5.75 6.31 8.65
N HIS A 52 -5.23 5.16 9.06
CA HIS A 52 -4.26 4.37 8.31
C HIS A 52 -4.96 3.13 7.79
N SER A 53 -4.63 2.72 6.57
CA SER A 53 -4.97 1.38 6.11
C SER A 53 -3.78 0.75 5.40
N LEU A 54 -3.51 -0.49 5.78
CA LEU A 54 -2.42 -1.32 5.27
C LEU A 54 -3.01 -2.45 4.43
N HIS A 55 -2.53 -2.54 3.20
CA HIS A 55 -3.00 -3.47 2.18
C HIS A 55 -1.82 -4.29 1.64
N ILE A 56 -2.07 -5.56 1.39
CA ILE A 56 -1.09 -6.46 0.78
C ILE A 56 -1.72 -7.07 -0.46
N PRO A 57 -1.46 -6.52 -1.66
CA PRO A 57 -1.98 -7.06 -2.90
C PRO A 57 -1.64 -8.53 -3.10
N HIS A 58 -2.51 -9.24 -3.81
CA HIS A 58 -2.16 -10.53 -4.36
C HIS A 58 -1.42 -10.37 -5.67
N ILE A 59 -0.17 -10.80 -5.64
CA ILE A 59 0.73 -10.82 -6.77
C ILE A 59 1.09 -12.29 -6.97
N THR A 60 0.62 -12.86 -8.07
CA THR A 60 1.05 -14.16 -8.56
C THR A 60 2.16 -13.98 -9.59
N SER A 61 2.86 -15.07 -9.88
CA SER A 61 3.79 -15.15 -11.01
C SER A 61 3.08 -14.88 -12.35
N SER A 62 1.77 -15.13 -12.47
CA SER A 62 1.00 -14.82 -13.68
C SER A 62 0.49 -13.37 -13.75
N THR A 63 0.27 -12.69 -12.62
CA THR A 63 -0.22 -11.30 -12.63
C THR A 63 0.89 -10.33 -12.98
N GLN A 64 0.85 -9.79 -14.20
CA GLN A 64 1.79 -8.77 -14.70
C GLN A 64 1.47 -7.35 -14.18
N SER A 65 0.54 -7.21 -13.24
CA SER A 65 -0.01 -5.90 -12.89
C SER A 65 -0.65 -5.87 -11.52
N LEU A 66 -0.52 -4.71 -10.86
CA LEU A 66 -1.19 -4.33 -9.62
C LEU A 66 -2.60 -3.77 -9.83
N VAL A 67 -3.10 -3.72 -11.07
CA VAL A 67 -4.46 -3.23 -11.43
C VAL A 67 -5.57 -3.83 -10.54
N ALA A 68 -5.37 -5.07 -10.07
CA ALA A 68 -6.31 -5.75 -9.18
C ALA A 68 -6.65 -4.98 -7.89
N ILE A 69 -5.73 -4.14 -7.37
CA ILE A 69 -5.89 -3.39 -6.11
C ILE A 69 -7.10 -2.45 -6.15
N CYS A 70 -7.30 -1.77 -7.28
CA CYS A 70 -8.43 -0.86 -7.48
C CYS A 70 -9.52 -1.44 -8.38
N SER A 71 -9.38 -2.70 -8.82
CA SER A 71 -10.36 -3.36 -9.68
C SER A 71 -11.69 -3.61 -8.96
N ASN A 72 -12.81 -3.45 -9.68
CA ASN A 72 -14.16 -3.58 -9.13
C ASN A 72 -14.60 -5.04 -8.87
N ALA A 73 -13.72 -6.03 -9.03
CA ALA A 73 -14.06 -7.45 -8.94
C ALA A 73 -14.63 -7.87 -7.57
N ALA A 74 -14.38 -7.09 -6.51
CA ALA A 74 -14.91 -7.33 -5.16
C ALA A 74 -16.16 -6.50 -4.80
N ALA A 75 -16.72 -5.72 -5.72
CA ALA A 75 -17.84 -4.81 -5.42
C ALA A 75 -19.20 -5.51 -5.21
N THR A 76 -19.31 -6.81 -5.52
CA THR A 76 -20.61 -7.50 -5.56
C THR A 76 -21.03 -8.22 -4.27
N LYS A 77 -20.21 -8.28 -3.21
CA LYS A 77 -20.65 -8.82 -1.90
C LYS A 77 -20.01 -8.05 -0.72
N ARG A 78 -20.84 -7.50 0.19
CA ARG A 78 -20.40 -6.98 1.51
C ARG A 78 -19.68 -8.11 2.30
N PRO A 79 -18.71 -7.82 3.21
CA PRO A 79 -18.37 -6.55 3.87
C PRO A 79 -16.95 -6.03 3.50
N PRO A 80 -16.38 -5.06 4.25
CA PRO A 80 -16.02 -3.71 3.76
C PRO A 80 -15.03 -3.73 2.58
N PRO A 81 -14.96 -2.67 1.75
CA PRO A 81 -14.08 -2.67 0.59
C PRO A 81 -12.64 -2.98 1.02
N LEU A 82 -12.12 -4.13 0.58
CA LEU A 82 -10.72 -4.53 0.71
C LEU A 82 -9.78 -3.60 -0.07
N ARG A 83 -10.34 -2.66 -0.85
CA ARG A 83 -9.61 -1.68 -1.63
C ARG A 83 -9.17 -0.46 -0.81
N PRO A 84 -8.00 0.11 -1.12
CA PRO A 84 -7.60 1.42 -0.65
C PRO A 84 -8.63 2.49 -1.01
N ARG A 85 -8.83 3.48 -0.14
CA ARG A 85 -9.86 4.50 -0.39
C ARG A 85 -9.55 5.41 -1.57
N PHE A 86 -8.27 5.64 -1.89
CA PHE A 86 -7.90 6.42 -3.08
C PHE A 86 -8.43 5.78 -4.39
N CYS A 87 -8.72 4.48 -4.40
CA CYS A 87 -9.35 3.81 -5.53
C CYS A 87 -10.80 4.25 -5.79
N ASN A 88 -11.50 4.83 -4.80
CA ASN A 88 -12.89 5.28 -4.97
C ASN A 88 -12.99 6.56 -5.80
N HIS A 89 -11.94 7.40 -5.79
CA HIS A 89 -11.91 8.67 -6.50
C HIS A 89 -10.66 8.78 -7.36
N PRO A 90 -10.55 7.94 -8.41
CA PRO A 90 -9.33 7.82 -9.22
C PRO A 90 -8.96 9.10 -9.98
N GLY A 91 -9.93 10.01 -10.21
CA GLY A 91 -9.70 11.27 -10.90
C GLY A 91 -9.11 12.39 -10.03
N ILE A 92 -9.14 12.23 -8.71
CA ILE A 92 -8.70 13.28 -7.78
C ILE A 92 -7.17 13.31 -7.74
N TRP A 93 -6.50 12.18 -7.51
CA TRP A 93 -5.04 12.16 -7.34
C TRP A 93 -4.32 11.73 -8.62
N LYS A 94 -3.73 12.71 -9.31
CA LYS A 94 -2.91 12.51 -10.52
C LYS A 94 -1.46 12.91 -10.23
N VAL A 95 -0.52 12.20 -10.83
CA VAL A 95 0.92 12.37 -10.66
C VAL A 95 1.58 12.43 -12.03
N ASN A 96 2.73 13.09 -12.13
CA ASN A 96 3.53 13.10 -13.36
C ASN A 96 3.92 11.69 -13.76
N HIS A 97 4.00 11.44 -15.06
CA HIS A 97 4.27 10.10 -15.57
C HIS A 97 5.70 9.64 -15.18
N PRO A 98 5.87 8.40 -14.68
CA PRO A 98 7.14 7.96 -14.09
C PRO A 98 8.30 7.88 -15.08
N LEU A 99 8.00 7.57 -16.35
CA LEU A 99 9.02 7.42 -17.40
C LEU A 99 9.45 8.76 -18.02
N ASN A 100 8.55 9.74 -18.09
CA ASN A 100 8.83 11.00 -18.75
C ASN A 100 7.81 12.07 -18.31
N ALA A 101 8.30 13.22 -17.84
CA ALA A 101 7.44 14.32 -17.39
C ALA A 101 6.62 14.96 -18.52
N SER A 102 6.98 14.78 -19.79
CA SER A 102 6.21 15.29 -20.94
C SER A 102 5.02 14.41 -21.31
N LEU A 103 4.94 13.19 -20.79
CA LEU A 103 3.79 12.30 -20.97
C LEU A 103 2.62 12.76 -20.11
N PRO A 104 1.37 12.40 -20.49
CA PRO A 104 0.19 12.82 -19.75
C PRO A 104 0.25 12.34 -18.29
N VAL A 105 -0.25 13.19 -17.39
CA VAL A 105 -0.39 12.86 -15.97
C VAL A 105 -1.23 11.58 -15.80
N VAL A 106 -0.74 10.69 -14.96
CA VAL A 106 -1.34 9.39 -14.71
C VAL A 106 -2.02 9.37 -13.35
N ARG A 107 -2.98 8.47 -13.16
CA ARG A 107 -3.57 8.28 -11.82
C ARG A 107 -2.54 7.65 -10.91
N LEU A 108 -2.65 7.90 -9.62
CA LEU A 108 -1.75 7.34 -8.60
C LEU A 108 -1.56 5.81 -8.77
N TRP A 109 -2.65 5.08 -8.97
CA TRP A 109 -2.56 3.63 -9.10
C TRP A 109 -1.89 3.18 -10.41
N ASP A 110 -2.11 3.89 -11.54
CA ASP A 110 -1.43 3.60 -12.80
C ASP A 110 0.09 3.81 -12.62
N HIS A 111 0.46 4.88 -11.93
CA HIS A 111 1.86 5.18 -11.62
C HIS A 111 2.51 4.04 -10.84
N THR A 112 1.85 3.55 -9.77
CA THR A 112 2.36 2.42 -8.98
C THR A 112 2.51 1.14 -9.79
N ASP A 113 1.60 0.90 -10.73
CA ASP A 113 1.60 -0.28 -11.58
C ASP A 113 2.72 -0.23 -12.63
N VAL A 114 2.98 0.94 -13.23
CA VAL A 114 4.12 1.15 -14.15
C VAL A 114 5.45 0.94 -13.43
N GLN A 115 5.61 1.49 -12.23
CA GLN A 115 6.82 1.30 -11.41
C GLN A 115 7.03 -0.19 -11.06
N PHE A 116 5.96 -0.88 -10.64
CA PHE A 116 6.03 -2.31 -10.33
C PHE A 116 6.45 -3.15 -11.55
N ARG A 117 5.88 -2.85 -12.73
CA ARG A 117 6.27 -3.53 -13.98
C ARG A 117 7.73 -3.28 -14.34
N ALA A 118 8.22 -2.05 -14.18
CA ALA A 118 9.61 -1.71 -14.43
C ALA A 118 10.56 -2.50 -13.51
N LEU A 119 10.27 -2.56 -12.20
CA LEU A 119 11.04 -3.36 -11.24
C LEU A 119 11.04 -4.85 -11.59
N ARG A 120 9.90 -5.37 -12.05
CA ARG A 120 9.78 -6.77 -12.45
C ARG A 120 10.58 -7.11 -13.70
N GLN A 121 10.61 -6.20 -14.68
CA GLN A 121 11.42 -6.33 -15.88
C GLN A 121 12.91 -6.26 -15.56
N LEU A 122 13.30 -5.39 -14.63
CA LEU A 122 14.69 -5.25 -14.18
C LEU A 122 15.17 -6.48 -13.40
N TYR A 123 14.29 -7.14 -12.65
CA TYR A 123 14.62 -8.30 -11.81
C TYR A 123 13.67 -9.49 -12.01
N PRO A 124 13.74 -10.20 -13.15
CA PRO A 124 12.79 -11.28 -13.49
C PRO A 124 12.92 -12.52 -12.59
N GLY A 125 14.10 -12.76 -12.02
CA GLY A 125 14.37 -13.88 -11.10
C GLY A 125 14.05 -13.61 -9.63
N LEU A 126 13.43 -12.46 -9.32
CA LEU A 126 13.03 -12.11 -7.95
C LEU A 126 11.51 -12.18 -7.78
N VAL A 127 11.09 -12.66 -6.61
CA VAL A 127 9.70 -12.60 -6.16
C VAL A 127 9.46 -11.21 -5.57
N LEU A 128 8.57 -10.44 -6.21
CA LEU A 128 8.21 -9.11 -5.75
C LEU A 128 7.02 -9.16 -4.79
N ASP A 129 7.23 -8.60 -3.61
CA ASP A 129 6.20 -8.37 -2.60
C ASP A 129 5.87 -6.88 -2.55
N VAL A 130 4.60 -6.53 -2.47
CA VAL A 130 4.18 -5.14 -2.31
C VAL A 130 3.37 -4.98 -1.04
N VAL A 131 3.63 -3.91 -0.31
CA VAL A 131 2.86 -3.47 0.84
C VAL A 131 2.46 -2.02 0.61
N LEU A 132 1.18 -1.75 0.72
CA LEU A 132 0.59 -0.45 0.45
C LEU A 132 0.01 0.12 1.74
N LEU A 133 0.53 1.26 2.17
CA LEU A 133 0.00 2.02 3.29
C LEU A 133 -0.69 3.28 2.72
N SER A 134 -1.92 3.54 3.17
CA SER A 134 -2.59 4.80 2.84
C SER A 134 -2.98 5.54 4.11
N LEU A 135 -2.65 6.82 4.14
CA LEU A 135 -2.96 7.75 5.21
C LEU A 135 -4.07 8.71 4.78
N GLN A 136 -5.06 8.86 5.65
CA GLN A 136 -6.23 9.70 5.39
C GLN A 136 -6.46 10.67 6.54
N ARG A 137 -6.82 11.90 6.21
CA ARG A 137 -7.43 12.86 7.14
C ARG A 137 -8.94 12.67 7.12
N LEU A 138 -9.54 12.66 8.30
CA LEU A 138 -10.97 12.90 8.42
C LEU A 138 -11.20 14.40 8.25
N SER A 139 -11.87 14.80 7.17
CA SER A 139 -12.43 16.13 7.03
C SER A 139 -13.90 16.07 7.47
N ALA A 140 -14.22 16.75 8.56
CA ALA A 140 -15.61 16.94 8.97
C ALA A 140 -16.12 18.20 8.28
N THR A 141 -17.04 18.06 7.32
CA THR A 141 -17.79 19.21 6.83
C THR A 141 -18.86 19.56 7.85
N THR A 142 -18.72 20.72 8.49
CA THR A 142 -19.79 21.31 9.30
C THR A 142 -20.90 21.79 8.37
N GLY A 143 -21.96 20.98 8.20
CA GLY A 143 -23.14 21.40 7.46
C GLY A 143 -23.93 20.27 6.80
N VAL A 144 -24.99 19.84 7.50
CA VAL A 144 -26.31 19.45 6.97
C VAL A 144 -26.43 18.16 6.13
N LEU A 145 -27.37 17.31 6.58
CA LEU A 145 -28.04 16.14 5.99
C LEU A 145 -27.43 14.74 6.20
N GLN A 146 -28.33 13.80 6.50
CA GLN A 146 -28.18 12.43 7.02
C GLN A 146 -27.44 11.42 6.12
N SER A 147 -26.64 11.88 5.16
CA SER A 147 -25.71 11.03 4.39
C SER A 147 -24.27 11.49 4.61
N THR A 148 -23.78 11.38 5.84
CA THR A 148 -22.40 11.71 6.20
C THR A 148 -21.42 10.67 5.66
N TYR A 149 -21.22 10.66 4.34
CA TYR A 149 -19.97 10.20 3.77
C TYR A 149 -18.89 11.14 4.30
N TYR A 150 -18.12 10.71 5.30
CA TYR A 150 -16.95 11.45 5.75
C TYR A 150 -16.10 11.81 4.54
N ASN A 151 -15.98 13.11 4.26
CA ASN A 151 -15.01 13.59 3.30
C ASN A 151 -13.64 13.18 3.83
N TYR A 152 -12.99 12.25 3.15
CA TYR A 152 -11.64 11.82 3.49
C TYR A 152 -10.69 12.41 2.47
N GLU A 153 -9.65 13.03 2.97
CA GLU A 153 -8.56 13.49 2.14
C GLU A 153 -7.43 12.46 2.25
N ALA A 154 -7.08 11.83 1.14
CA ALA A 154 -5.92 10.96 1.08
C ALA A 154 -4.68 11.86 1.07
N LEU A 155 -3.91 11.83 2.16
CA LEU A 155 -2.77 12.71 2.36
C LEU A 155 -1.49 12.10 1.83
N GLU A 156 -1.33 10.82 2.10
CA GLU A 156 -0.09 10.11 1.87
C GLU A 156 -0.42 8.69 1.46
N VAL A 157 0.25 8.21 0.42
CA VAL A 157 0.25 6.81 0.04
C VAL A 157 1.69 6.37 -0.05
N VAL A 158 2.03 5.32 0.68
CA VAL A 158 3.37 4.72 0.71
C VAL A 158 3.29 3.34 0.09
N VAL A 159 4.13 3.10 -0.90
CA VAL A 159 4.25 1.81 -1.58
C VAL A 159 5.63 1.26 -1.29
N LEU A 160 5.66 0.16 -0.54
CA LEU A 160 6.88 -0.58 -0.27
C LEU A 160 6.92 -1.80 -1.18
N THR A 161 7.92 -1.88 -2.06
CA THR A 161 8.15 -3.03 -2.92
C THR A 161 9.42 -3.74 -2.48
N ARG A 162 9.34 -5.03 -2.23
CA ARG A 162 10.46 -5.86 -1.79
C ARG A 162 10.73 -6.96 -2.79
N GLY A 163 11.94 -6.99 -3.33
CA GLY A 163 12.43 -8.11 -4.14
C GLY A 163 13.09 -9.17 -3.27
N ARG A 164 12.61 -10.41 -3.35
CA ARG A 164 13.17 -11.57 -2.65
C ARG A 164 13.67 -12.62 -3.61
N ARG A 165 14.77 -13.28 -3.26
CA ARG A 165 15.21 -14.51 -3.90
C ARG A 165 14.90 -15.66 -2.98
N CYS A 166 14.05 -16.57 -3.43
CA CYS A 166 13.71 -17.78 -2.71
C CYS A 166 14.45 -18.94 -3.36
N VAL A 167 15.16 -19.72 -2.55
CA VAL A 167 15.84 -20.95 -2.96
C VAL A 167 15.18 -22.10 -2.22
N ASP A 168 14.72 -23.08 -2.97
CA ASP A 168 14.26 -24.34 -2.40
C ASP A 168 15.49 -25.13 -1.98
N THR A 169 15.71 -25.25 -0.67
CA THR A 169 16.76 -26.15 -0.18
C THR A 169 16.20 -27.55 -0.18
N ASP A 170 16.42 -28.26 -1.29
CA ASP A 170 16.31 -29.70 -1.33
C ASP A 170 17.42 -30.28 -0.45
N THR A 171 17.14 -30.51 0.82
CA THR A 171 17.87 -31.55 1.56
C THR A 171 17.47 -32.90 0.97
N ALA A 172 18.06 -33.23 -0.18
CA ALA A 172 18.17 -34.59 -0.64
C ALA A 172 18.97 -35.37 0.41
N ASN A 173 18.27 -36.16 1.22
CA ASN A 173 18.69 -37.50 1.57
C ASN A 173 17.51 -38.24 2.21
N ASN A 174 16.86 -39.03 1.34
CA ASN A 174 16.23 -40.32 1.60
C ASN A 174 15.06 -40.43 2.58
N SER A 175 14.06 -41.18 2.10
CA SER A 175 12.94 -41.84 2.80
C SER A 175 11.79 -40.95 3.28
N SER A 176 10.73 -40.97 2.46
CA SER A 176 9.34 -41.22 2.88
C SER A 176 8.84 -40.49 4.12
N SER A 177 8.36 -39.27 3.95
CA SER A 177 7.08 -38.75 4.50
C SER A 177 7.03 -37.24 4.24
N GLU A 178 5.82 -36.69 4.16
CA GLU A 178 5.49 -35.30 3.82
C GLU A 178 6.33 -34.27 4.62
N GLN A 179 7.48 -33.89 4.07
CA GLN A 179 8.36 -32.91 4.70
C GLN A 179 8.35 -31.65 3.86
N THR A 180 7.63 -30.63 4.34
CA THR A 180 7.55 -29.28 3.79
C THR A 180 8.92 -28.80 3.36
N THR A 181 9.13 -28.61 2.06
CA THR A 181 10.34 -28.00 1.50
C THR A 181 10.56 -26.65 2.19
N ALA A 182 11.63 -26.54 2.97
CA ALA A 182 11.95 -25.30 3.66
C ALA A 182 12.49 -24.28 2.63
N THR A 183 11.61 -23.55 1.96
CA THR A 183 12.03 -22.49 1.04
C THR A 183 12.67 -21.36 1.84
N THR A 184 13.98 -21.14 1.65
CA THR A 184 14.70 -20.02 2.28
C THR A 184 14.65 -18.81 1.35
N CYS A 185 14.03 -17.72 1.82
CA CYS A 185 13.92 -16.48 1.04
C CYS A 185 14.80 -15.38 1.64
N THR A 186 15.70 -14.83 0.84
CA THR A 186 16.51 -13.66 1.20
C THR A 186 16.00 -12.41 0.49
N THR A 187 16.04 -11.27 1.19
CA THR A 187 15.64 -9.98 0.63
C THR A 187 16.82 -9.36 -0.12
N PHE A 188 16.63 -9.01 -1.39
CA PHE A 188 17.66 -8.39 -2.23
C PHE A 188 17.56 -6.87 -2.20
N PHE A 189 16.34 -6.32 -2.30
CA PHE A 189 16.10 -4.89 -2.25
C PHE A 189 14.75 -4.57 -1.61
N ILE A 190 14.64 -3.35 -1.10
CA ILE A 190 13.37 -2.72 -0.69
C ILE A 190 13.35 -1.32 -1.32
N ASP A 191 12.31 -1.08 -2.11
CA ASP A 191 11.99 0.20 -2.72
C ASP A 191 10.85 0.85 -1.94
N ASP A 192 11.02 2.12 -1.56
CA ASP A 192 10.04 2.94 -0.81
C ASP A 192 9.64 4.13 -1.67
N TYR A 193 8.41 4.09 -2.20
CA TYR A 193 7.86 5.20 -2.97
C TYR A 193 6.73 5.87 -2.21
N ARG A 194 6.87 7.18 -1.99
CA ARG A 194 5.91 8.00 -1.23
C ARG A 194 5.23 9.01 -2.13
N TYR A 195 3.91 9.05 -2.04
CA TYR A 195 3.07 10.03 -2.69
C TYR A 195 2.45 10.91 -1.61
N GLU A 196 2.73 12.19 -1.67
CA GLU A 196 2.13 13.20 -0.81
C GLU A 196 1.15 14.05 -1.62
N SER A 197 -0.01 14.33 -1.05
CA SER A 197 -1.00 15.25 -1.61
C SER A 197 -0.94 16.54 -0.80
N ASP A 198 -0.34 17.58 -1.40
CA ASP A 198 -0.28 18.94 -0.84
C ASP A 198 -1.60 19.72 -0.98
N ARG A 199 -2.71 19.03 -1.30
CA ARG A 199 -4.01 19.70 -1.34
C ARG A 199 -4.43 20.04 0.09
N VAL A 200 -4.72 21.32 0.28
CA VAL A 200 -5.24 21.97 1.50
C VAL A 200 -6.60 22.55 1.15
#